data_AF-A0A821BNG3-F1
#
_entry.id   AF-A0A821BNG3-F1
#
_cell.length_a   1.000
_cell.length_b   1.000
_cell.length_c   1.000
_cell.angle_alpha   90.00
_cell.angle_beta   90.00
_cell.angle_gamma   90.00
#
_symmetry.space_group_name_H-M   'P 1'
#
loop_
_entity.id
_entity.type
_entity.pdbx_description
1 polymer ?
#
loop_
_entity_poly.entity_id
_entity_poly.type
_entity_poly.pdbx_seq_one_letter_code
_entity_poly.pdbx_strand_id
1 'polypeptide(L)'
;MITYAFGVFLESPTDFTVDAKLVTGSGSGHVECLLTSPSDRVVRCPVKNMSDGTYLVQYTPYEPGMHQLEVTYENIPVPGSPFRVSAVPGCDSTRVRAYGSGLENATTNAPTTFTIETKSAGQGSLALTIEGPSEAKMVCKDNQDGTCVMEYLPTKAGQYDIAIKFAEHHIPGSPFCVNVHDRLNANHVNVKMSLTMRANVLQEITIDGQTAEPGSPSIDITDIHEVL
;
A
#
# COMPACT_ATOMS: atom_id res chain seq x y z
N MET A 1 -23.80 -8.51 -19.86
CA MET A 1 -23.37 -9.92 -19.88
C MET A 1 -22.75 -10.19 -18.51
N ILE A 2 -23.47 -10.81 -17.59
CA ILE A 2 -22.92 -11.10 -16.25
C ILE A 2 -22.10 -12.37 -16.42
N THR A 3 -20.78 -12.23 -16.43
CA THR A 3 -19.84 -13.34 -16.47
C THR A 3 -20.07 -14.20 -15.24
N TYR A 4 -20.35 -15.49 -15.43
CA TYR A 4 -20.40 -16.47 -14.34
C TYR A 4 -19.07 -16.37 -13.57
N ALA A 5 -19.12 -15.86 -12.34
CA ALA A 5 -17.96 -15.84 -11.47
C ALA A 5 -17.61 -17.30 -11.15
N PHE A 6 -16.47 -17.76 -11.66
CA PHE A 6 -15.73 -18.85 -11.03
C PHE A 6 -15.68 -18.57 -9.53
N GLY A 7 -15.88 -19.60 -8.70
CA GLY A 7 -16.15 -19.48 -7.27
C GLY A 7 -15.30 -18.43 -6.55
N VAL A 8 -15.93 -17.73 -5.60
CA VAL A 8 -15.29 -16.66 -4.82
C VAL A 8 -14.64 -17.24 -3.56
N PHE A 9 -13.57 -16.60 -3.08
CA PHE A 9 -12.92 -17.01 -1.84
C PHE A 9 -13.62 -16.41 -0.62
N LEU A 10 -13.65 -17.18 0.47
CA LEU A 10 -14.09 -16.67 1.77
C LEU A 10 -13.27 -15.47 2.21
N GLU A 11 -13.93 -14.52 2.88
CA GLU A 11 -13.34 -13.31 3.45
C GLU A 11 -12.70 -12.36 2.42
N SER A 12 -12.76 -12.68 1.13
CA SER A 12 -12.34 -11.81 0.04
C SER A 12 -13.50 -10.91 -0.41
N PRO A 13 -13.40 -9.58 -0.24
CA PRO A 13 -14.32 -8.65 -0.88
C PRO A 13 -14.34 -8.90 -2.39
N THR A 14 -15.54 -9.09 -2.92
CA THR A 14 -15.78 -9.32 -4.34
C THR A 14 -16.80 -8.31 -4.82
N ASP A 15 -16.59 -7.76 -6.00
CA ASP A 15 -17.49 -6.79 -6.60
C ASP A 15 -18.07 -7.25 -7.93
N PHE A 16 -19.22 -6.68 -8.28
CA PHE A 16 -19.81 -6.77 -9.60
C PHE A 16 -20.53 -5.47 -9.95
N THR A 17 -20.72 -5.23 -11.24
CA THR A 17 -21.39 -4.02 -11.74
C THR A 17 -22.81 -4.32 -12.18
N VAL A 18 -23.75 -3.50 -11.72
CA VAL A 18 -25.12 -3.43 -12.23
C VAL A 18 -25.19 -2.28 -13.23
N ASP A 19 -25.48 -2.58 -14.50
CA ASP A 19 -25.64 -1.59 -15.55
C ASP A 19 -27.14 -1.28 -15.75
N ALA A 20 -27.54 -0.06 -15.40
CA ALA A 20 -28.90 0.45 -15.57
C ALA A 20 -28.95 1.62 -16.57
N LYS A 21 -27.94 1.81 -17.42
CA LYS A 21 -27.86 2.92 -18.40
C LYS A 21 -29.06 2.97 -19.34
N LEU A 22 -29.57 1.81 -19.74
CA LEU A 22 -30.73 1.70 -20.63
C LEU A 22 -32.06 2.04 -19.94
N VAL A 23 -32.10 2.04 -18.61
CA VAL A 23 -33.31 2.30 -17.81
C VAL A 23 -33.31 3.74 -17.29
N THR A 24 -32.16 4.23 -16.82
CA THR A 24 -31.96 5.61 -16.40
C THR A 24 -30.96 6.32 -17.28
N GLY A 25 -31.45 7.24 -18.13
CA GLY A 25 -30.59 8.14 -18.90
C GLY A 25 -29.80 9.15 -18.04
N SER A 26 -30.05 9.21 -16.72
CA SER A 26 -29.52 10.26 -15.83
C SER A 26 -28.96 9.77 -14.48
N GLY A 27 -28.78 8.45 -14.27
CA GLY A 27 -28.10 7.92 -13.06
C GLY A 27 -28.82 8.11 -11.71
N SER A 28 -30.12 8.42 -11.70
CA SER A 28 -30.91 8.72 -10.49
C SER A 28 -31.51 7.49 -9.76
N GLY A 29 -31.30 6.27 -10.27
CA GLY A 29 -31.93 5.08 -9.70
C GLY A 29 -31.30 4.60 -8.39
N HIS A 30 -32.04 3.79 -7.63
CA HIS A 30 -31.59 3.11 -6.42
C HIS A 30 -31.40 1.61 -6.65
N VAL A 31 -30.18 1.12 -6.42
CA VAL A 31 -29.86 -0.32 -6.40
C VAL A 31 -29.71 -0.77 -4.96
N GLU A 32 -30.40 -1.85 -4.61
CA GLU A 32 -30.21 -2.59 -3.37
C GLU A 32 -29.74 -4.01 -3.67
N CYS A 33 -28.85 -4.52 -2.81
CA CYS A 33 -28.36 -5.89 -2.91
C CYS A 33 -28.32 -6.53 -1.52
N LEU A 34 -28.90 -7.72 -1.41
CA LEU A 34 -28.92 -8.54 -0.20
C LEU A 34 -28.16 -9.85 -0.48
N LEU A 35 -27.23 -10.20 0.40
CA LEU A 35 -26.52 -11.47 0.38
C LEU A 35 -27.12 -12.40 1.43
N THR A 36 -27.68 -13.52 0.98
CA THR A 36 -28.15 -14.62 1.82
C THR A 36 -27.11 -15.72 1.83
N SER A 37 -26.62 -16.05 3.02
CA SER A 37 -25.65 -17.13 3.27
C SER A 37 -26.32 -18.51 3.36
N PRO A 38 -25.55 -19.61 3.27
CA PRO A 38 -26.07 -20.98 3.44
C PRO A 38 -26.77 -21.23 4.79
N SER A 39 -26.46 -20.44 5.82
CA SER A 39 -27.13 -20.48 7.13
C SER A 39 -28.39 -19.60 7.22
N ASP A 40 -28.88 -19.10 6.09
CA ASP A 40 -30.01 -18.17 5.98
C ASP A 40 -29.79 -16.79 6.62
N ARG A 41 -28.55 -16.46 7.02
CA ARG A 41 -28.22 -15.09 7.45
C ARG A 41 -28.19 -14.16 6.24
N VAL A 42 -28.90 -13.03 6.35
CA VAL A 42 -29.02 -11.99 5.32
C VAL A 42 -28.20 -10.77 5.70
N VAL A 43 -27.38 -10.26 4.76
CA VAL A 43 -26.54 -9.07 4.93
C VAL A 43 -26.77 -8.11 3.76
N ARG A 44 -26.98 -6.82 4.06
CA ARG A 44 -27.06 -5.77 3.03
C ARG A 44 -25.68 -5.48 2.47
N CYS A 45 -25.55 -5.57 1.16
CA CYS A 45 -24.29 -5.32 0.44
C CYS A 45 -24.10 -3.81 0.23
N PRO A 46 -22.88 -3.28 0.44
CA PRO A 46 -22.52 -1.93 0.02
C PRO A 46 -22.71 -1.73 -1.48
N VAL A 47 -23.33 -0.60 -1.85
CA VAL A 47 -23.56 -0.20 -3.24
C VAL A 47 -23.05 1.22 -3.44
N LYS A 48 -22.23 1.41 -4.49
CA LYS A 48 -21.71 2.72 -4.90
C LYS A 48 -22.25 3.08 -6.28
N ASN A 49 -22.96 4.21 -6.38
CA ASN A 49 -23.38 4.77 -7.67
C ASN A 49 -22.17 5.42 -8.36
N MET A 50 -21.89 5.02 -9.60
CA MET A 50 -20.75 5.51 -10.38
C MET A 50 -21.08 6.77 -11.20
N SER A 51 -22.28 7.35 -11.03
CA SER A 51 -22.77 8.56 -11.69
C SER A 51 -22.88 8.51 -13.23
N ASP A 52 -22.66 7.35 -13.83
CA ASP A 52 -22.82 7.11 -15.26
C ASP A 52 -23.99 6.16 -15.57
N GLY A 53 -24.84 5.84 -14.58
CA GLY A 53 -25.89 4.83 -14.70
C GLY A 53 -25.44 3.41 -14.40
N THR A 54 -24.19 3.20 -13.97
CA THR A 54 -23.72 1.94 -13.38
C THR A 54 -23.58 2.03 -11.86
N TYR A 55 -23.71 0.89 -11.21
CA TYR A 55 -23.62 0.73 -9.76
C TYR A 55 -22.64 -0.38 -9.44
N LEU A 56 -21.64 -0.08 -8.60
CA LEU A 56 -20.69 -1.06 -8.10
C LEU A 56 -21.23 -1.66 -6.80
N VAL A 57 -21.51 -2.95 -6.81
CA VAL A 57 -21.96 -3.71 -5.64
C VAL A 57 -20.78 -4.50 -5.11
N GLN A 58 -20.53 -4.44 -3.81
CA GLN A 58 -19.49 -5.21 -3.14
C GLN A 58 -20.11 -6.17 -2.11
N TYR A 59 -19.61 -7.39 -2.03
CA TYR A 59 -20.01 -8.37 -1.02
C TYR A 59 -18.81 -9.19 -0.57
N THR A 60 -18.87 -9.69 0.67
CA THR A 60 -17.83 -10.57 1.24
C THR A 60 -18.50 -11.80 1.83
N PRO A 61 -18.28 -13.00 1.27
CA PRO A 61 -18.82 -14.23 1.84
C PRO A 61 -17.96 -14.70 3.02
N TYR A 62 -18.60 -15.06 4.14
CA TYR A 62 -17.91 -15.54 5.34
C TYR A 62 -18.18 -17.02 5.64
N GLU A 63 -19.07 -17.65 4.88
CA GLU A 63 -19.43 -19.06 5.03
C GLU A 63 -19.13 -19.83 3.75
N PRO A 64 -18.64 -21.08 3.82
CA PRO A 64 -18.50 -21.90 2.63
C PRO A 64 -19.87 -22.35 2.12
N GLY A 65 -20.04 -22.37 0.80
CA GLY A 65 -21.24 -22.90 0.15
C GLY A 65 -21.96 -21.89 -0.75
N MET A 66 -23.16 -22.27 -1.16
CA MET A 66 -23.96 -21.52 -2.13
C MET A 66 -24.67 -20.34 -1.48
N HIS A 67 -24.29 -19.13 -1.85
CA HIS A 67 -24.93 -17.89 -1.46
C HIS A 67 -25.94 -17.45 -2.51
N GLN A 68 -26.91 -16.63 -2.10
CA GLN A 68 -27.85 -15.96 -3.00
C GLN A 68 -27.68 -14.44 -2.90
N LEU A 69 -27.53 -13.79 -4.04
CA LEU A 69 -27.48 -12.33 -4.18
C LEU A 69 -28.81 -11.86 -4.78
N GLU A 70 -29.65 -11.27 -3.94
CA GLU A 70 -30.87 -10.61 -4.38
C GLU A 70 -30.56 -9.16 -4.74
N VAL A 71 -30.62 -8.85 -6.03
CA VAL A 71 -30.39 -7.50 -6.54
C VAL A 71 -31.71 -6.91 -7.01
N THR A 72 -32.02 -5.71 -6.55
CA THR A 72 -33.20 -4.95 -6.96
C THR A 72 -32.80 -3.57 -7.47
N TYR A 73 -33.61 -3.05 -8.38
CA TYR A 73 -33.55 -1.69 -8.88
C TYR A 73 -34.92 -1.04 -8.66
N GLU A 74 -34.98 0.06 -7.92
CA GLU A 74 -36.25 0.68 -7.51
C GLU A 74 -37.23 -0.32 -6.85
N ASN A 75 -36.68 -1.22 -6.01
CA ASN A 75 -37.40 -2.34 -5.35
C ASN A 75 -37.96 -3.41 -6.31
N ILE A 76 -37.62 -3.37 -7.60
CA ILE A 76 -37.99 -4.39 -8.58
C ILE A 76 -36.78 -5.32 -8.81
N PRO A 77 -36.92 -6.65 -8.67
CA PRO A 77 -35.84 -7.58 -8.96
C PRO A 77 -35.31 -7.43 -10.39
N VAL A 78 -34.00 -7.32 -10.53
CA VAL A 78 -33.37 -7.28 -11.85
C VAL A 78 -33.44 -8.65 -12.53
N PRO A 79 -33.41 -8.73 -13.87
CA PRO A 79 -33.40 -10.01 -14.57
C PRO A 79 -32.26 -10.93 -14.10
N GLY A 80 -32.61 -12.15 -13.70
CA GLY A 80 -31.65 -13.15 -13.19
C GLY A 80 -31.45 -13.14 -11.67
N SER A 81 -32.00 -12.16 -10.96
CA SER A 81 -32.06 -12.17 -9.49
C SER A 81 -33.04 -13.25 -8.98
N PRO A 82 -32.71 -14.03 -7.93
CA PRO A 82 -31.44 -14.02 -7.21
C PRO A 82 -30.31 -14.73 -7.96
N PHE A 83 -29.10 -14.16 -7.90
CA PHE A 83 -27.90 -14.77 -8.45
C PHE A 83 -27.28 -15.74 -7.45
N ARG A 84 -26.83 -16.90 -7.92
CA ARG A 84 -26.17 -17.91 -7.08
C ARG A 84 -24.66 -17.80 -7.19
N VAL A 85 -23.98 -17.74 -6.06
CA VAL A 85 -22.51 -17.66 -5.98
C VAL A 85 -21.99 -18.75 -5.05
N SER A 86 -21.03 -19.55 -5.53
CA SER A 86 -20.35 -20.53 -4.69
C SER A 86 -19.15 -19.88 -4.01
N ALA A 87 -19.16 -19.85 -2.68
CA ALA A 87 -18.02 -19.41 -1.88
C ALA A 87 -17.25 -20.64 -1.38
N VAL A 88 -15.92 -20.63 -1.54
CA VAL A 88 -15.06 -21.75 -1.13
C VAL A 88 -13.92 -21.25 -0.24
N PRO A 89 -13.49 -22.06 0.75
CA PRO A 89 -12.24 -21.79 1.45
C PRO A 89 -11.09 -21.76 0.44
N GLY A 90 -10.20 -20.79 0.57
CA GLY A 90 -9.07 -20.65 -0.32
C GLY A 90 -8.40 -19.30 -0.18
N CYS A 91 -7.30 -19.17 -0.90
CA CYS A 91 -6.51 -17.97 -0.96
C CYS A 91 -6.01 -17.72 -2.38
N ASP A 92 -5.71 -16.46 -2.66
CA ASP A 92 -5.09 -16.01 -3.90
C ASP A 92 -3.98 -15.02 -3.57
N SER A 93 -2.72 -15.49 -3.57
CA SER A 93 -1.56 -14.65 -3.27
C SER A 93 -1.41 -13.49 -4.26
N THR A 94 -1.96 -13.60 -5.46
CA THR A 94 -1.90 -12.55 -6.49
C THR A 94 -2.74 -11.33 -6.15
N ARG A 95 -3.68 -11.46 -5.20
CA ARG A 95 -4.53 -10.38 -4.70
C ARG A 95 -3.96 -9.68 -3.47
N VAL A 96 -2.85 -10.17 -2.91
CA VAL A 96 -2.11 -9.47 -1.87
C VAL A 96 -1.32 -8.33 -2.48
N ARG A 97 -1.33 -7.17 -1.84
CA ARG A 97 -0.58 -6.00 -2.29
C ARG A 97 0.39 -5.57 -1.21
N ALA A 98 1.62 -5.26 -1.58
CA ALA A 98 2.60 -4.66 -0.69
C ALA A 98 3.10 -3.36 -1.30
N TYR A 99 3.17 -2.30 -0.50
CA TYR A 99 3.56 -0.97 -0.98
C TYR A 99 4.12 -0.10 0.16
N GLY A 100 4.92 0.89 -0.18
CA GLY A 100 5.56 1.82 0.76
C GLY A 100 7.04 2.00 0.45
N SER A 101 7.61 3.12 0.90
CA SER A 101 9.01 3.47 0.61
C SER A 101 9.99 2.41 1.11
N GLY A 102 9.64 1.69 2.17
CA GLY A 102 10.45 0.62 2.73
C GLY A 102 10.64 -0.62 1.85
N LEU A 103 9.92 -0.73 0.73
CA LEU A 103 10.13 -1.77 -0.28
C LEU A 103 11.01 -1.29 -1.46
N GLU A 104 11.46 -0.03 -1.44
CA GLU A 104 12.26 0.56 -2.50
C GLU A 104 13.64 0.98 -1.98
N ASN A 105 13.68 1.81 -0.92
CA ASN A 105 14.92 2.33 -0.35
C ASN A 105 14.81 2.47 1.17
N ALA A 106 15.94 2.36 1.87
CA ALA A 106 16.02 2.58 3.31
C ALA A 106 17.37 3.17 3.73
N THR A 107 17.47 3.56 4.99
CA THR A 107 18.70 4.12 5.56
C THR A 107 19.12 3.36 6.81
N THR A 108 20.42 3.13 7.01
CA THR A 108 20.93 2.41 8.18
C THR A 108 20.53 3.11 9.48
N ASN A 109 20.16 2.33 10.48
CA ASN A 109 19.72 2.79 11.80
C ASN A 109 18.48 3.72 11.76
N ALA A 110 17.72 3.73 10.65
CA ALA A 110 16.44 4.42 10.53
C ALA A 110 15.28 3.41 10.45
N PRO A 111 14.27 3.51 11.33
CA PRO A 111 13.04 2.74 11.19
C PRO A 111 12.40 3.00 9.82
N THR A 112 12.13 1.92 9.10
CA THR A 112 11.61 1.97 7.74
C THR A 112 10.34 1.12 7.67
N THR A 113 9.30 1.64 7.03
CA THR A 113 7.98 0.99 7.02
C THR A 113 7.45 0.71 5.61
N PHE A 114 6.63 -0.32 5.51
CA PHE A 114 5.79 -0.60 4.36
C PHE A 114 4.49 -1.29 4.81
N THR A 115 3.50 -1.29 3.93
CA THR A 115 2.16 -1.81 4.23
C THR A 115 1.86 -3.01 3.33
N ILE A 116 1.20 -4.02 3.90
CA ILE A 116 0.68 -5.20 3.22
C ILE A 116 -0.86 -5.22 3.36
N GLU A 117 -1.57 -5.35 2.25
CA GLU A 117 -3.02 -5.47 2.19
C GLU A 117 -3.40 -6.88 1.73
N THR A 118 -4.13 -7.63 2.58
CA THR A 118 -4.53 -9.03 2.31
C THR A 118 -6.05 -9.20 2.15
N LYS A 119 -6.84 -8.13 2.29
CA LYS A 119 -8.32 -8.17 2.29
C LYS A 119 -8.89 -9.01 1.16
N SER A 120 -8.38 -8.83 -0.06
CA SER A 120 -8.89 -9.49 -1.25
C SER A 120 -8.28 -10.87 -1.52
N ALA A 121 -7.35 -11.33 -0.69
CA ALA A 121 -6.63 -12.57 -0.91
C ALA A 121 -7.30 -13.80 -0.29
N GLY A 122 -8.35 -13.61 0.52
CA GLY A 122 -9.03 -14.69 1.23
C GLY A 122 -8.28 -15.15 2.48
N GLN A 123 -8.54 -16.39 2.92
CA GLN A 123 -7.99 -16.90 4.17
C GLN A 123 -6.63 -17.56 3.96
N GLY A 124 -5.57 -17.02 4.59
CA GLY A 124 -4.21 -17.56 4.46
C GLY A 124 -3.22 -16.98 5.48
N SER A 125 -2.08 -17.64 5.63
CA SER A 125 -0.96 -17.17 6.46
C SER A 125 -0.06 -16.22 5.69
N LEU A 126 0.37 -15.13 6.34
CA LEU A 126 1.37 -14.22 5.81
C LEU A 126 2.75 -14.57 6.40
N ALA A 127 3.73 -14.81 5.54
CA ALA A 127 5.12 -15.05 5.92
C ALA A 127 6.03 -13.99 5.29
N LEU A 128 6.97 -13.47 6.09
CA LEU A 128 7.88 -12.42 5.66
C LEU A 128 9.30 -12.73 6.10
N THR A 129 10.24 -12.62 5.17
CA THR A 129 11.68 -12.74 5.44
C THR A 129 12.44 -11.58 4.84
N ILE A 130 13.50 -11.15 5.53
CA ILE A 130 14.41 -10.11 5.06
C ILE A 130 15.80 -10.72 5.06
N GLU A 131 16.38 -10.87 3.87
CA GLU A 131 17.72 -11.41 3.67
C GLU A 131 18.64 -10.28 3.22
N GLY A 132 19.83 -10.18 3.82
CA GLY A 132 20.76 -9.11 3.48
C GLY A 132 22.04 -9.11 4.31
N PRO A 133 22.85 -8.04 4.20
CA PRO A 133 24.14 -7.88 4.86
C PRO A 133 24.12 -7.98 6.39
N SER A 134 22.96 -7.79 7.03
CA SER A 134 22.74 -7.98 8.45
C SER A 134 21.30 -8.39 8.74
N GLU A 135 21.06 -9.00 9.90
CA GLU A 135 19.70 -9.24 10.38
C GLU A 135 19.02 -7.91 10.72
N ALA A 136 17.87 -7.65 10.09
CA ALA A 136 17.03 -6.50 10.41
C ALA A 136 15.99 -6.90 11.46
N LYS A 137 15.87 -6.11 12.53
CA LYS A 137 14.75 -6.26 13.48
C LYS A 137 13.46 -5.88 12.79
N MET A 138 12.40 -6.65 13.02
CA MET A 138 11.11 -6.47 12.37
C MET A 138 9.98 -6.44 13.39
N VAL A 139 9.03 -5.53 13.19
CA VAL A 139 7.80 -5.40 13.98
C VAL A 139 6.62 -5.35 13.00
N CYS A 140 5.61 -6.18 13.25
CA CYS A 140 4.36 -6.16 12.52
C CYS A 140 3.28 -5.50 13.38
N LYS A 141 2.55 -4.55 12.80
CA LYS A 141 1.38 -3.92 13.40
C LYS A 141 0.17 -4.17 12.50
N ASP A 142 -0.78 -4.95 13.00
CA ASP A 142 -2.07 -5.13 12.36
C ASP A 142 -2.97 -3.92 12.66
N ASN A 143 -3.51 -3.30 11.62
CA ASN A 143 -4.42 -2.16 11.74
C ASN A 143 -5.88 -2.59 11.97
N GLN A 144 -6.18 -3.90 11.99
CA GLN A 144 -7.52 -4.49 12.14
C GLN A 144 -8.53 -4.05 11.07
N ASP A 145 -8.08 -3.36 10.04
CA ASP A 145 -8.88 -3.02 8.87
C ASP A 145 -8.60 -4.00 7.72
N GLY A 146 -7.67 -4.96 7.90
CA GLY A 146 -7.16 -5.87 6.88
C GLY A 146 -5.89 -5.39 6.17
N THR A 147 -5.23 -4.37 6.73
CA THR A 147 -3.86 -3.98 6.38
C THR A 147 -2.91 -4.23 7.56
N CYS A 148 -1.69 -4.64 7.24
CA CYS A 148 -0.60 -4.81 8.19
C CYS A 148 0.55 -3.85 7.85
N VAL A 149 1.00 -3.07 8.81
CA VAL A 149 2.18 -2.22 8.68
C VAL A 149 3.38 -2.97 9.23
N MET A 150 4.39 -3.13 8.38
CA MET A 150 5.67 -3.73 8.71
C MET A 150 6.68 -2.62 8.94
N GLU A 151 7.39 -2.68 10.06
CA GLU A 151 8.52 -1.81 10.38
C GLU A 151 9.77 -2.66 10.50
N TYR A 152 10.86 -2.25 9.85
CA TYR A 152 12.16 -2.88 10.02
C TYR A 152 13.29 -1.85 10.19
N LEU A 153 14.36 -2.28 10.84
CA LEU A 153 15.53 -1.45 11.16
C LEU A 153 16.80 -2.10 10.59
N PRO A 154 17.27 -1.70 9.40
CA PRO A 154 18.52 -2.22 8.85
C PRO A 154 19.72 -1.55 9.56
N THR A 155 20.74 -2.34 9.88
CA THR A 155 21.92 -1.86 10.64
C THR A 155 23.17 -1.72 9.77
N LYS A 156 23.13 -2.21 8.53
CA LYS A 156 24.26 -2.21 7.61
C LYS A 156 23.79 -1.80 6.21
N ALA A 157 24.59 -1.04 5.49
CA ALA A 157 24.30 -0.66 4.12
C ALA A 157 24.50 -1.85 3.16
N GLY A 158 23.75 -1.84 2.07
CA GLY A 158 23.77 -2.86 1.02
C GLY A 158 22.38 -3.20 0.52
N GLN A 159 22.31 -4.19 -0.36
CA GLN A 159 21.05 -4.67 -0.93
C GLN A 159 20.40 -5.70 0.00
N TYR A 160 19.12 -5.53 0.27
CA TYR A 160 18.30 -6.43 1.06
C TYR A 160 17.17 -6.97 0.19
N ASP A 161 16.88 -8.26 0.28
CA ASP A 161 15.79 -8.91 -0.41
C ASP A 161 14.67 -9.22 0.60
N ILE A 162 13.52 -8.57 0.42
CA ILE A 162 12.33 -8.75 1.26
C ILE A 162 11.40 -9.73 0.55
N ALA A 163 11.32 -10.97 1.02
CA ALA A 163 10.39 -11.96 0.50
C ALA A 163 9.10 -11.96 1.32
N ILE A 164 7.99 -11.70 0.62
CA ILE A 164 6.64 -11.76 1.16
C ILE A 164 5.90 -12.91 0.50
N LYS A 165 5.33 -13.81 1.32
CA LYS A 165 4.54 -14.96 0.89
C LYS A 165 3.17 -14.96 1.57
N PHE A 166 2.15 -15.38 0.83
CA PHE A 166 0.81 -15.63 1.31
C PHE A 166 0.42 -17.07 1.02
N ALA A 167 0.07 -17.82 2.06
CA ALA A 167 -0.19 -19.27 1.98
C ALA A 167 0.93 -20.02 1.23
N GLU A 168 2.18 -19.80 1.65
CA GLU A 168 3.41 -20.38 1.07
C GLU A 168 3.77 -19.94 -0.37
N HIS A 169 2.96 -19.10 -1.01
CA HIS A 169 3.21 -18.59 -2.38
C HIS A 169 3.68 -17.14 -2.36
N HIS A 170 4.65 -16.79 -3.22
CA HIS A 170 5.07 -15.40 -3.36
C HIS A 170 3.92 -14.51 -3.85
N ILE A 171 3.83 -13.31 -3.29
CA ILE A 171 2.93 -12.26 -3.77
C ILE A 171 3.53 -11.58 -5.01
N PRO A 172 2.76 -10.84 -5.81
CA PRO A 172 3.30 -10.07 -6.92
C PRO A 172 4.38 -9.08 -6.46
N GLY A 173 5.51 -9.06 -7.15
CA GLY A 173 6.66 -8.21 -6.83
C GLY A 173 7.62 -8.78 -5.78
N SER A 174 7.25 -9.88 -5.10
CA SER A 174 8.13 -10.57 -4.16
C SER A 174 9.11 -11.51 -4.89
N PRO A 175 10.40 -11.55 -4.52
CA PRO A 175 11.05 -10.72 -3.50
C PRO A 175 11.27 -9.28 -3.97
N PHE A 176 11.15 -8.33 -3.03
CA PHE A 176 11.41 -6.91 -3.25
C PHE A 176 12.88 -6.59 -2.94
N CYS A 177 13.61 -6.06 -3.92
CA CYS A 177 15.00 -5.65 -3.74
C CYS A 177 15.05 -4.21 -3.20
N VAL A 178 15.59 -4.03 -2.00
CA VAL A 178 15.68 -2.74 -1.31
C VAL A 178 17.14 -2.32 -1.17
N ASN A 179 17.46 -1.10 -1.60
CA ASN A 179 18.78 -0.53 -1.39
C ASN A 179 18.83 0.22 -0.05
N VAL A 180 19.70 -0.22 0.85
CA VAL A 180 19.97 0.45 2.13
C VAL A 180 21.25 1.26 2.03
N HIS A 181 21.13 2.56 2.28
CA HIS A 181 22.26 3.49 2.31
C HIS A 181 22.63 3.87 3.74
N ASP A 182 23.88 4.28 3.95
CA ASP A 182 24.28 4.77 5.26
C ASP A 182 23.62 6.11 5.59
N ARG A 183 23.37 6.34 6.90
CA ARG A 183 22.97 7.67 7.37
C ARG A 183 24.10 8.65 7.12
N LEU A 184 23.81 9.68 6.32
CA LEU A 184 24.66 10.86 6.15
C LEU A 184 25.10 11.39 7.52
N ASN A 185 26.40 11.34 7.81
CA ASN A 185 26.98 11.86 9.04
C ASN A 185 27.83 13.10 8.72
N ALA A 186 27.22 14.29 8.77
CA ALA A 186 27.88 15.57 8.48
C ALA A 186 28.81 16.07 9.61
N ASN A 187 29.00 15.29 10.69
CA ASN A 187 29.81 15.71 11.85
C ASN A 187 31.33 15.78 11.56
N HIS A 188 31.78 15.45 10.35
CA HIS A 188 33.18 15.60 9.93
C HIS A 188 33.39 16.75 8.93
N VAL A 189 32.39 17.58 8.67
CA VAL A 189 32.59 18.80 7.86
C VAL A 189 33.29 19.86 8.72
N ASN A 190 34.62 19.95 8.58
CA ASN A 190 35.42 20.98 9.25
C ASN A 190 35.41 22.27 8.42
N VAL A 191 34.82 23.34 8.97
CA VAL A 191 34.95 24.69 8.40
C VAL A 191 36.17 25.36 9.04
N LYS A 192 37.25 25.55 8.27
CA LYS A 192 38.38 26.39 8.70
C LYS A 192 38.17 27.82 8.19
N MET A 193 37.92 28.75 9.11
CA MET A 193 37.77 30.17 8.79
C MET A 193 39.00 30.95 9.30
N SER A 194 39.71 31.62 8.39
CA SER A 194 40.84 32.49 8.75
C SER A 194 40.30 33.87 9.14
N LEU A 195 40.20 34.15 10.44
CA LEU A 195 39.59 35.38 11.00
C LEU A 195 40.49 36.63 10.92
N THR A 196 41.10 36.92 9.76
CA THR A 196 41.75 38.22 9.56
C THR A 196 41.24 38.85 8.27
N MET A 197 40.07 39.48 8.37
CA MET A 197 39.47 40.20 7.27
C MET A 197 40.12 41.59 7.16
N ARG A 198 40.66 41.92 5.98
CA ARG A 198 41.07 43.28 5.62
C ARG A 198 40.15 43.80 4.52
N ALA A 199 39.65 45.02 4.68
CA ALA A 199 38.88 45.69 3.64
C ALA A 199 39.73 45.84 2.36
N ASN A 200 39.10 45.66 1.19
CA ASN A 200 39.72 45.74 -0.13
C ASN A 200 40.86 44.74 -0.40
N VAL A 201 40.88 43.60 0.32
CA VAL A 201 41.79 42.48 0.02
C VAL A 201 40.95 41.28 -0.41
N LEU A 202 41.32 40.64 -1.52
CA LEU A 202 40.73 39.38 -1.95
C LEU A 202 40.94 38.33 -0.85
N GLN A 203 39.85 37.76 -0.34
CA GLN A 203 39.92 36.72 0.69
C GLN A 203 39.53 35.39 0.06
N GLU A 204 40.40 34.40 0.22
CA GLU A 204 40.14 33.03 -0.23
C GLU A 204 39.49 32.24 0.90
N ILE A 205 38.29 31.71 0.63
CA ILE A 205 37.63 30.72 1.48
C ILE A 205 37.86 29.37 0.81
N THR A 206 38.59 28.49 1.48
CA THR A 206 38.79 27.11 1.01
C THR A 206 37.84 26.19 1.77
N ILE A 207 36.97 25.50 1.05
CA ILE A 207 36.12 24.43 1.59
C ILE A 207 36.78 23.11 1.19
N ASP A 208 37.27 22.36 2.17
CA ASP A 208 37.83 21.04 1.92
C ASP A 208 36.73 19.97 2.04
N GLY A 209 36.29 19.48 0.88
CA GLY A 209 35.24 18.46 0.77
C GLY A 209 35.75 17.02 0.74
N GLN A 210 37.01 16.75 1.11
CA GLN A 210 37.61 15.41 0.96
C GLN A 210 36.84 14.26 1.63
N THR A 211 36.02 14.55 2.65
CA THR A 211 35.14 13.56 3.31
C THR A 211 33.65 13.86 3.12
N ALA A 212 33.29 14.75 2.20
CA ALA A 212 31.91 15.11 1.91
C ALA A 212 31.32 14.20 0.81
N GLU A 213 30.07 13.78 0.98
CA GLU A 213 29.31 13.06 -0.05
C GLU A 213 28.90 13.97 -1.21
N PRO A 214 28.55 13.42 -2.40
CA PRO A 214 28.15 14.23 -3.55
C PRO A 214 26.90 15.08 -3.25
N GLY A 215 27.11 16.39 -3.23
CA GLY A 215 26.08 17.42 -3.09
C GLY A 215 26.64 18.77 -3.54
N SER A 216 25.78 19.67 -4.01
CA SER A 216 26.20 21.01 -4.41
C SER A 216 26.39 21.89 -3.15
N PRO A 217 27.61 22.36 -2.83
CA PRO A 217 27.82 23.25 -1.70
C PRO A 217 27.13 24.59 -1.96
N SER A 218 26.50 25.16 -0.93
CA SER A 218 25.96 26.52 -0.96
C SER A 218 26.73 27.39 0.04
N ILE A 219 27.18 28.56 -0.42
CA ILE A 219 27.81 29.59 0.42
C ILE A 219 26.92 30.83 0.34
N ASP A 220 26.34 31.24 1.47
CA ASP A 220 25.65 32.51 1.60
C ASP A 220 26.56 33.51 2.32
N ILE A 221 26.88 34.62 1.66
CA ILE A 221 27.63 35.74 2.22
C ILE A 221 26.64 36.87 2.48
N THR A 222 26.38 37.17 3.75
CA THR A 222 25.53 38.30 4.14
C THR A 222 26.42 39.44 4.61
N ASP A 223 26.32 40.60 3.97
CA ASP A 223 26.97 41.82 4.43
C ASP A 223 26.23 42.34 5.67
N ILE A 224 26.95 42.58 6.76
CA ILE A 224 26.37 43.23 7.94
C ILE A 224 26.61 44.71 7.75
N HIS A 225 25.68 45.38 7.06
CA HIS A 225 25.67 46.84 7.04
C HIS A 225 25.60 47.36 8.49
N GLU A 226 26.59 48.17 8.87
CA GLU A 226 26.74 48.79 10.18
C GLU A 226 25.41 49.36 10.71
N VAL A 227 25.01 48.91 11.90
CA VAL A 227 24.15 49.71 12.77
C VAL A 227 25.04 50.82 13.33
N LEU A 228 24.91 52.02 12.76
CA LEU A 228 25.30 53.29 13.38
C LEU A 228 24.07 54.19 13.51
#